data_AF-A0A941RX55-F1
#
_entry.id   AF-A0A941RX55-F1
#
_cell.length_a   1.000
_cell.length_b   1.000
_cell.length_c   1.000
_cell.angle_alpha   90.00
_cell.angle_beta   90.00
_cell.angle_gamma   90.00
#
_symmetry.space_group_name_H-M   'P 1'
#
loop_
_entity.id
_entity.type
_entity.pdbx_description
1 polymer ?
#
loop_
_entity_poly.entity_id
_entity_poly.type
_entity_poly.pdbx_seq_one_letter_code
_entity_poly.pdbx_strand_id
1 'polypeptide(L)'
;MQTPSQSLRLALSALTADRDPCSFTSRKSLRKSTVRLVGGPGWRLLLAVIVLVLVGLPRVNNAAGPQRPGAAFDPRVLDLQNGDVVFQHLTGKLGAVITDVTDSPFNHCGMIVYKKGEPCVIEAIGPVRYVPLKKWLQQGDLGNFAQYRLKSITEKQIAKTVQAAEEFLDLPYDLQYELDDDKIYCSELIYKAYSRGARIEVGAKTPLRELQWKRHEQFIRTLAGGELPLDRKLVTPASIASDTQFRLMYTTFPARRSEPQYQRQVLAGRWVGDYTIKSLEPATAHLEFDREGKFVSGEIVPRQGAKVAIRSVETPAFQGRREFPARIRDARNLQAEAQVQIRDEGRTLIGCWVDSQGNEGVFSLARQPD
;
A
#
# COMPACT_ATOMS: atom_id res chain seq x y z
N MET A 1 6.71 66.04 5.47
CA MET A 1 5.28 66.42 5.61
C MET A 1 4.66 66.43 4.21
N GLN A 2 3.54 65.69 4.07
CA GLN A 2 2.44 65.73 3.08
C GLN A 2 2.65 66.17 1.59
N THR A 3 2.48 65.18 0.68
CA THR A 3 1.65 65.07 -0.58
C THR A 3 1.73 66.15 -1.69
N PRO A 4 1.15 65.99 -2.92
CA PRO A 4 0.41 64.87 -3.57
C PRO A 4 0.83 64.57 -5.05
N SER A 5 0.41 63.44 -5.65
CA SER A 5 -0.31 63.44 -6.94
C SER A 5 -0.85 62.05 -7.33
N GLN A 6 -1.96 62.08 -8.05
CA GLN A 6 -2.82 61.00 -8.47
C GLN A 6 -2.20 60.11 -9.55
N SER A 7 -2.37 58.80 -9.41
CA SER A 7 -2.49 57.77 -10.47
C SER A 7 -2.44 56.42 -9.73
N LEU A 8 -3.34 55.46 -9.81
CA LEU A 8 -4.38 55.13 -10.77
C LEU A 8 -5.62 54.62 -10.02
N ARG A 9 -6.79 54.99 -10.54
CA ARG A 9 -8.00 54.17 -10.44
C ARG A 9 -7.70 52.82 -11.11
N LEU A 10 -7.49 51.76 -10.34
CA LEU A 10 -7.60 50.33 -10.71
C LEU A 10 -7.07 49.48 -9.55
N ALA A 11 -7.76 49.48 -8.42
CA ALA A 11 -7.49 48.53 -7.34
C ALA A 11 -8.74 48.25 -6.50
N LEU A 12 -9.91 48.27 -7.14
CA LEU A 12 -11.20 47.93 -6.51
C LEU A 12 -11.87 46.78 -7.29
N SER A 13 -11.14 45.69 -7.52
CA SER A 13 -11.69 44.43 -8.06
C SER A 13 -10.65 43.30 -8.00
N ALA A 14 -10.25 42.90 -6.79
CA ALA A 14 -9.56 41.62 -6.57
C ALA A 14 -9.72 41.17 -5.10
N LEU A 15 -10.93 41.29 -4.55
CA LEU A 15 -11.38 40.54 -3.38
C LEU A 15 -12.40 39.50 -3.88
N THR A 16 -11.95 38.59 -4.74
CA THR A 16 -12.62 37.29 -4.88
C THR A 16 -11.80 36.30 -4.09
N ALA A 17 -12.29 35.99 -2.89
CA ALA A 17 -11.86 34.84 -2.14
C ALA A 17 -11.90 33.62 -3.07
N ASP A 18 -10.73 33.04 -3.32
CA ASP A 18 -10.57 31.74 -3.96
C ASP A 18 -11.15 30.68 -3.01
N ARG A 19 -12.48 30.55 -3.02
CA ARG A 19 -13.19 29.51 -2.29
C ARG A 19 -13.11 28.26 -3.14
N ASP A 20 -12.21 27.36 -2.79
CA ASP A 20 -12.10 26.03 -3.36
C ASP A 20 -13.51 25.40 -3.43
N PRO A 21 -14.06 25.10 -4.62
CA PRO A 21 -15.43 24.64 -4.77
C PRO A 21 -15.70 23.29 -4.09
N CYS A 22 -14.64 22.53 -3.77
CA CYS A 22 -14.71 21.29 -2.99
C CYS A 22 -14.55 21.54 -1.46
N SER A 23 -14.30 22.77 -1.00
CA SER A 23 -14.23 23.10 0.43
C SER A 23 -15.64 23.18 1.05
N PHE A 24 -16.18 22.02 1.43
CA PHE A 24 -17.43 21.94 2.17
C PHE A 24 -17.16 21.36 3.56
N THR A 25 -17.26 22.20 4.59
CA THR A 25 -17.37 21.75 5.97
C THR A 25 -18.84 21.45 6.25
N SER A 26 -19.18 20.22 6.65
CA SER A 26 -20.57 19.90 6.95
C SER A 26 -21.01 20.63 8.23
N ARG A 27 -22.12 21.38 8.14
CA ARG A 27 -22.80 21.93 9.32
C ARG A 27 -23.71 20.83 9.89
N LYS A 28 -23.14 19.83 10.57
CA LYS A 28 -23.94 19.03 11.51
C LYS A 28 -24.15 19.86 12.78
N SER A 29 -25.42 20.14 13.07
CA SER A 29 -25.90 20.83 14.27
C SER A 29 -25.41 20.10 15.53
N LEU A 30 -24.57 20.77 16.33
CA LEU A 30 -24.12 20.30 17.64
C LEU A 30 -25.33 20.23 18.59
N ARG A 31 -25.90 19.04 18.78
CA ARG A 31 -26.67 18.76 20.00
C ARG A 31 -25.68 18.66 21.15
N LYS A 32 -25.78 19.59 22.11
CA LYS A 32 -25.03 19.56 23.37
C LYS A 32 -25.49 18.36 24.19
N SER A 33 -24.75 17.26 24.14
CA SER A 33 -24.81 16.20 25.15
C SER A 33 -23.81 16.54 26.25
N THR A 34 -24.33 16.86 27.42
CA THR A 34 -23.54 17.11 28.64
C THR A 34 -22.94 15.78 29.11
N VAL A 35 -21.68 15.51 28.73
CA VAL A 35 -20.91 14.38 29.29
C VAL A 35 -20.40 14.80 30.66
N ARG A 36 -20.89 14.12 31.71
CA ARG A 36 -20.28 14.21 33.05
C ARG A 36 -18.91 13.54 33.01
N LEU A 37 -17.87 14.34 33.16
CA LEU A 37 -16.49 13.87 33.36
C LEU A 37 -16.33 13.37 34.80
N VAL A 38 -16.10 12.07 34.96
CA VAL A 38 -15.49 11.50 36.17
C VAL A 38 -14.02 11.30 35.85
N GLY A 39 -13.16 12.09 36.49
CA GLY A 39 -11.72 12.13 36.22
C GLY A 39 -10.92 11.13 37.05
N GLY A 40 -9.83 10.62 36.45
CA GLY A 40 -8.67 10.06 37.14
C GLY A 40 -7.39 10.76 36.66
N PRO A 41 -6.34 10.93 37.50
CA PRO A 41 -5.25 11.88 37.28
C PRO A 41 -4.14 11.42 36.32
N GLY A 42 -4.44 10.60 35.30
CA GLY A 42 -3.47 10.09 34.33
C GLY A 42 -3.45 10.79 32.96
N TRP A 43 -4.48 11.57 32.63
CA TRP A 43 -4.67 12.07 31.25
C TRP A 43 -3.95 13.39 30.93
N ARG A 44 -3.46 14.12 31.94
CA ARG A 44 -2.78 15.43 31.74
C ARG A 44 -1.31 15.32 31.31
N LEU A 45 -0.69 14.15 31.45
CA LEU A 45 0.70 13.92 31.02
C LEU A 45 0.81 13.42 29.56
N LEU A 46 -0.26 12.86 28.98
CA LEU A 46 -0.24 12.36 27.59
C LEU A 46 -0.35 13.48 26.54
N LEU A 47 -0.94 14.63 26.90
CA LEU A 47 -1.10 15.79 26.00
C LEU A 47 0.15 16.69 25.95
N ALA A 48 1.05 16.60 26.94
CA ALA A 48 2.28 17.42 26.98
C ALA A 48 3.43 16.83 26.13
N VAL A 49 3.43 15.51 25.88
CA VAL A 49 4.47 14.85 25.05
C VAL A 49 4.17 14.99 23.55
N ILE A 50 2.89 15.16 23.16
CA ILE A 50 2.50 15.31 21.74
C ILE A 50 2.73 16.74 21.21
N VAL A 51 2.81 17.75 22.08
CA VAL A 51 3.03 19.15 21.66
C VAL A 51 4.52 19.54 21.59
N LEU A 52 5.41 18.81 22.27
CA LEU A 52 6.85 19.15 22.34
C LEU A 52 7.73 18.46 21.28
N VAL A 53 7.20 17.52 20.48
CA VAL A 53 7.91 16.94 19.31
C VAL A 53 7.73 17.79 18.04
N LEU A 54 6.90 18.85 18.08
CA LEU A 54 6.59 19.68 16.90
C LEU A 54 7.32 21.04 16.81
N VAL A 55 8.26 21.38 17.71
CA VAL A 55 8.95 22.69 17.70
C VAL A 55 10.49 22.58 17.56
N GLY A 56 11.04 21.40 17.24
CA GLY A 56 12.48 21.16 17.36
C GLY A 56 13.25 20.58 16.16
N LEU A 57 12.71 20.59 14.93
CA LEU A 57 13.47 20.09 13.77
C LEU A 57 14.01 21.24 12.90
N PRO A 58 15.30 21.23 12.53
CA PRO A 58 15.89 22.26 11.68
C PRO A 58 15.27 22.23 10.28
N ARG A 59 15.07 23.41 9.69
CA ARG A 59 14.66 23.60 8.29
C ARG A 59 15.61 22.84 7.38
N VAL A 60 15.16 21.71 6.84
CA VAL A 60 15.80 21.07 5.69
C VAL A 60 15.47 21.94 4.47
N ASN A 61 16.49 22.60 3.92
CA ASN A 61 16.39 23.23 2.61
C ASN A 61 16.14 22.15 1.57
N ASN A 62 14.91 22.10 1.04
CA ASN A 62 14.61 21.30 -0.14
C ASN A 62 15.26 21.97 -1.36
N ALA A 63 16.47 21.51 -1.70
CA ALA A 63 16.96 21.65 -3.07
C ALA A 63 16.02 20.85 -3.97
N ALA A 64 15.27 21.55 -4.81
CA ALA A 64 14.36 20.94 -5.77
C ALA A 64 15.17 20.08 -6.75
N GLY A 65 15.02 18.76 -6.64
CA GLY A 65 15.41 17.85 -7.71
C GLY A 65 14.66 18.17 -9.00
N PRO A 66 15.17 17.76 -10.17
CA PRO A 66 14.57 18.10 -11.45
C PRO A 66 13.13 17.58 -11.50
N GLN A 67 12.17 18.49 -11.49
CA GLN A 67 10.77 18.17 -11.76
C GLN A 67 10.68 17.68 -13.20
N ARG A 68 10.31 16.41 -13.38
CA ARG A 68 9.88 15.94 -14.70
C ARG A 68 8.69 16.81 -15.16
N PRO A 69 8.64 17.22 -16.44
CA PRO A 69 7.50 17.99 -16.93
C PRO A 69 6.24 17.16 -16.71
N GLY A 70 5.35 17.66 -15.84
CA GLY A 70 4.08 17.01 -15.56
C GLY A 70 3.30 16.90 -16.86
N ALA A 71 2.95 15.68 -17.27
CA ALA A 71 1.94 15.51 -18.29
C ALA A 71 0.73 16.34 -17.86
N ALA A 72 0.32 17.28 -18.71
CA ALA A 72 -0.79 18.18 -18.40
C ALA A 72 -2.05 17.32 -18.17
N PHE A 73 -2.48 17.23 -16.92
CA PHE A 73 -3.67 16.51 -16.50
C PHE A 73 -4.90 17.26 -17.02
N ASP A 74 -5.58 16.71 -18.05
CA ASP A 74 -6.88 17.20 -18.51
C ASP A 74 -7.98 16.22 -18.06
N PRO A 75 -8.80 16.58 -17.05
CA PRO A 75 -9.91 15.74 -16.57
C PRO A 75 -10.91 15.36 -17.68
N ARG A 76 -11.00 16.14 -18.76
CA ARG A 76 -11.91 15.88 -19.90
C ARG A 76 -11.45 14.69 -20.74
N VAL A 77 -10.16 14.36 -20.68
CA VAL A 77 -9.57 13.19 -21.38
C VAL A 77 -9.93 11.88 -20.66
N LEU A 78 -10.26 11.94 -19.37
CA LEU A 78 -10.51 10.77 -18.53
C LEU A 78 -11.98 10.30 -18.53
N ASP A 79 -12.88 11.01 -19.22
CA ASP A 79 -14.34 10.74 -19.17
C ASP A 79 -14.81 10.46 -17.73
N LEU A 80 -14.50 11.34 -16.77
CA LEU A 80 -14.86 11.13 -15.37
C LEU A 80 -16.37 11.28 -15.18
N GLN A 81 -16.97 10.37 -14.42
CA GLN A 81 -18.40 10.41 -14.11
C GLN A 81 -18.63 10.21 -12.61
N ASN A 82 -19.74 10.78 -12.11
CA ASN A 82 -20.19 10.51 -10.74
C ASN A 82 -20.28 9.00 -10.50
N GLY A 83 -19.76 8.54 -9.37
CA GLY A 83 -19.77 7.13 -9.02
C GLY A 83 -18.55 6.35 -9.50
N ASP A 84 -17.74 6.89 -10.42
CA ASP A 84 -16.47 6.24 -10.77
C ASP A 84 -15.61 6.04 -9.51
N VAL A 85 -14.99 4.87 -9.37
CA VAL A 85 -14.10 4.56 -8.26
C VAL A 85 -12.67 4.76 -8.72
N VAL A 86 -11.92 5.56 -7.98
CA VAL A 86 -10.51 5.82 -8.24
C VAL A 86 -9.62 5.19 -7.18
N PHE A 87 -8.50 4.63 -7.61
CA PHE A 87 -7.53 3.92 -6.78
C PHE A 87 -6.15 4.54 -6.92
N GLN A 88 -5.41 4.62 -5.82
CA GLN A 88 -4.02 5.08 -5.82
C GLN A 88 -3.16 4.31 -4.82
N HIS A 89 -1.87 4.59 -4.87
CA HIS A 89 -0.89 4.13 -3.90
C HIS A 89 -0.46 5.33 -3.05
N LEU A 90 -0.93 5.40 -1.81
CA LEU A 90 -0.40 6.32 -0.82
C LEU A 90 0.95 5.83 -0.31
N THR A 91 1.89 6.76 -0.12
CA THR A 91 3.20 6.46 0.47
C THR A 91 3.10 6.29 1.99
N GLY A 92 4.04 5.55 2.58
CA GLY A 92 4.16 5.37 4.02
C GLY A 92 3.92 3.95 4.51
N LYS A 93 4.21 3.73 5.81
CA LYS A 93 4.27 2.38 6.41
C LYS A 93 2.94 1.62 6.31
N LEU A 94 1.82 2.27 6.65
CA LEU A 94 0.50 1.64 6.59
C LEU A 94 0.13 1.25 5.14
N GLY A 95 0.36 2.14 4.18
CA GLY A 95 0.13 1.88 2.77
C GLY A 95 0.96 0.71 2.24
N ALA A 96 2.23 0.60 2.65
CA ALA A 96 3.09 -0.53 2.29
C ALA A 96 2.58 -1.85 2.87
N VAL A 97 2.15 -1.85 4.14
CA VAL A 97 1.54 -3.05 4.76
C VAL A 97 0.27 -3.47 4.02
N ILE A 98 -0.62 -2.53 3.70
CA ILE A 98 -1.85 -2.84 2.94
C ILE A 98 -1.50 -3.44 1.57
N THR A 99 -0.55 -2.83 0.86
CA THR A 99 -0.06 -3.29 -0.46
C THR A 99 0.38 -4.75 -0.39
N ASP A 100 1.22 -5.09 0.59
CA ASP A 100 1.75 -6.43 0.78
C ASP A 100 0.67 -7.43 1.21
N VAL A 101 -0.16 -7.06 2.19
CA VAL A 101 -1.19 -7.94 2.76
C VAL A 101 -2.26 -8.28 1.70
N THR A 102 -2.58 -7.33 0.82
CA THR A 102 -3.62 -7.49 -0.20
C THR A 102 -3.07 -7.90 -1.58
N ASP A 103 -1.75 -8.01 -1.72
CA ASP A 103 -1.06 -8.25 -2.99
C ASP A 103 -1.59 -7.36 -4.13
N SER A 104 -1.67 -6.06 -3.86
CA SER A 104 -2.31 -5.08 -4.76
C SER A 104 -1.56 -3.77 -4.73
N PRO A 105 -1.43 -3.04 -5.87
CA PRO A 105 -0.77 -1.75 -5.85
C PRO A 105 -1.69 -0.68 -5.24
N PHE A 106 -2.97 -0.98 -5.10
CA PHE A 106 -4.00 -0.10 -4.57
C PHE A 106 -4.08 -0.26 -3.06
N ASN A 107 -3.68 0.77 -2.33
CA ASN A 107 -3.81 0.83 -0.88
C ASN A 107 -4.77 1.94 -0.41
N HIS A 108 -5.29 2.74 -1.35
CA HIS A 108 -6.30 3.76 -1.10
C HIS A 108 -7.26 3.89 -2.28
N CYS A 109 -8.49 4.28 -1.99
CA CYS A 109 -9.50 4.54 -3.01
C CYS A 109 -10.49 5.61 -2.56
N GLY A 110 -11.22 6.15 -3.54
CA GLY A 110 -12.31 7.10 -3.33
C GLY A 110 -13.29 7.06 -4.50
N MET A 111 -14.34 7.87 -4.42
CA MET A 111 -15.37 7.95 -5.46
C MET A 111 -15.41 9.35 -6.08
N ILE A 112 -15.49 9.41 -7.41
CA ILE A 112 -15.66 10.66 -8.15
C ILE A 112 -17.05 11.23 -7.87
N VAL A 113 -17.05 12.52 -7.51
CA VAL A 113 -18.24 13.33 -7.28
C VAL A 113 -18.02 14.73 -7.85
N TYR A 114 -18.93 15.17 -8.72
CA TYR A 114 -18.93 16.51 -9.29
C TYR A 114 -19.59 17.49 -8.33
N LYS A 115 -18.86 18.53 -7.95
CA LYS A 115 -19.38 19.65 -7.15
C LYS A 115 -19.21 20.94 -7.94
N LYS A 116 -20.33 21.61 -8.23
CA LYS A 116 -20.36 22.86 -9.02
C LYS A 116 -19.63 22.74 -10.38
N GLY A 117 -19.72 21.57 -11.02
CA GLY A 117 -19.09 21.30 -12.31
C GLY A 117 -17.62 20.83 -12.22
N GLU A 118 -17.02 20.81 -11.04
CA GLU A 118 -15.63 20.37 -10.84
C GLU A 118 -15.57 18.95 -10.26
N PRO A 119 -14.65 18.09 -10.75
CA PRO A 119 -14.46 16.76 -10.20
C PRO A 119 -13.72 16.81 -8.86
N CYS A 120 -14.39 16.34 -7.81
CA CYS A 120 -13.80 16.04 -6.51
C CYS A 120 -13.79 14.51 -6.31
N VAL A 121 -12.99 14.05 -5.35
CA VAL A 121 -13.05 12.69 -4.81
C VAL A 121 -13.64 12.77 -3.41
N ILE A 122 -14.67 11.97 -3.11
CA ILE A 122 -15.03 11.67 -1.72
C ILE A 122 -14.19 10.48 -1.25
N GLU A 123 -13.44 10.67 -0.18
CA GLU A 123 -12.49 9.69 0.36
C GLU A 123 -12.60 9.58 1.88
N ALA A 124 -12.29 8.41 2.43
CA ALA A 124 -12.04 8.23 3.86
C ALA A 124 -10.52 8.11 4.09
N ILE A 125 -9.91 9.16 4.63
CA ILE A 125 -8.48 9.18 5.02
C ILE A 125 -8.29 9.73 6.45
N GLY A 126 -9.38 10.16 7.10
CA GLY A 126 -9.38 10.74 8.43
C GLY A 126 -9.43 12.27 8.38
N PRO A 127 -10.62 12.89 8.35
CA PRO A 127 -11.96 12.27 8.29
C PRO A 127 -12.37 11.90 6.85
N VAL A 128 -13.62 11.46 6.67
CA VAL A 128 -14.28 11.44 5.35
C VAL A 128 -14.47 12.86 4.86
N ARG A 129 -14.02 13.14 3.63
CA ARG A 129 -14.01 14.49 3.06
C ARG A 129 -14.14 14.47 1.55
N TYR A 130 -14.46 15.63 0.99
CA TYR A 130 -14.18 15.92 -0.41
C TYR A 130 -12.78 16.47 -0.58
N VAL A 131 -12.13 16.11 -1.69
CA VAL A 131 -10.86 16.68 -2.10
C VAL A 131 -10.88 16.92 -3.61
N PRO A 132 -10.42 18.08 -4.11
CA PRO A 132 -10.27 18.30 -5.55
C PRO A 132 -9.42 17.19 -6.18
N LEU A 133 -9.83 16.66 -7.35
CA LEU A 133 -9.15 15.52 -7.97
C LEU A 133 -7.64 15.76 -8.16
N LYS A 134 -7.25 16.96 -8.59
CA LYS A 134 -5.83 17.33 -8.72
C LYS A 134 -5.07 17.20 -7.41
N LYS A 135 -5.66 17.61 -6.28
CA LYS A 135 -5.07 17.47 -4.95
C LYS A 135 -5.06 16.01 -4.49
N TRP A 136 -6.09 15.24 -4.83
CA TRP A 136 -6.15 13.81 -4.52
C TRP A 136 -5.00 13.04 -5.18
N LEU A 137 -4.78 13.28 -6.48
CA LEU A 137 -3.69 12.65 -7.25
C LEU A 137 -2.30 13.00 -6.69
N GLN A 138 -2.12 14.22 -6.18
CA GLN A 138 -0.86 14.65 -5.56
C GLN A 138 -0.56 13.95 -4.22
N GLN A 139 -1.53 13.27 -3.61
CA GLN A 139 -1.29 12.48 -2.40
C GLN A 139 -0.66 11.12 -2.72
N GLY A 140 -0.92 10.58 -3.92
CA GLY A 140 -0.42 9.30 -4.38
C GLY A 140 1.02 9.34 -4.89
N ASP A 141 1.68 8.20 -4.86
CA ASP A 141 3.04 8.02 -5.36
C ASP A 141 3.12 8.34 -6.86
N LEU A 142 3.94 9.35 -7.19
CA LEU A 142 4.15 9.87 -8.55
C LEU A 142 2.87 10.29 -9.30
N GLY A 143 1.76 10.54 -8.58
CA GLY A 143 0.47 10.83 -9.20
C GLY A 143 -0.20 9.65 -9.89
N ASN A 144 0.23 8.41 -9.58
CA ASN A 144 -0.34 7.22 -10.20
C ASN A 144 -1.76 6.92 -9.71
N PHE A 145 -2.66 6.62 -10.65
CA PHE A 145 -4.03 6.26 -10.32
C PHE A 145 -4.64 5.28 -11.34
N ALA A 146 -5.73 4.64 -10.93
CA ALA A 146 -6.62 3.90 -11.80
C ALA A 146 -8.07 4.32 -11.58
N GLN A 147 -8.87 4.33 -12.65
CA GLN A 147 -10.29 4.69 -12.66
C GLN A 147 -11.10 3.49 -13.12
N TYR A 148 -12.12 3.13 -12.35
CA TYR A 148 -13.05 2.05 -12.63
C TYR A 148 -14.49 2.55 -12.64
N ARG A 149 -15.30 2.01 -13.54
CA ARG A 149 -16.73 2.31 -13.65
C ARG A 149 -17.55 1.04 -13.52
N LEU A 150 -18.64 1.10 -12.74
CA LEU A 150 -19.57 -0.01 -12.62
C LEU A 150 -20.35 -0.19 -13.94
N LYS A 151 -20.38 -1.41 -14.50
CA LYS A 151 -20.89 -1.68 -15.85
C LYS A 151 -22.40 -1.47 -15.99
N SER A 152 -23.16 -1.86 -14.98
CA SER A 152 -24.63 -1.91 -15.03
C SER A 152 -25.22 -1.09 -13.89
N ILE A 153 -25.22 0.24 -14.04
CA ILE A 153 -25.79 1.17 -13.07
C ILE A 153 -26.53 2.31 -13.77
N THR A 154 -27.70 2.69 -13.23
CA THR A 154 -28.50 3.82 -13.74
C THR A 154 -28.06 5.13 -13.09
N GLU A 155 -28.33 6.27 -13.75
CA GLU A 155 -28.08 7.60 -13.18
C GLU A 155 -28.75 7.80 -11.81
N LYS A 156 -29.98 7.28 -11.65
CA LYS A 156 -30.70 7.32 -10.37
C LYS A 156 -29.99 6.53 -9.28
N GLN A 157 -29.42 5.36 -9.61
CA GLN A 157 -28.63 4.58 -8.67
C GLN A 157 -27.31 5.28 -8.33
N ILE A 158 -26.63 5.87 -9.33
CA ILE A 158 -25.43 6.68 -9.10
C ILE A 158 -25.73 7.82 -8.11
N ALA A 159 -26.80 8.58 -8.33
CA ALA A 159 -27.18 9.69 -7.46
C ALA A 159 -27.41 9.23 -6.00
N LYS A 160 -28.05 8.07 -5.82
CA LYS A 160 -28.24 7.48 -4.49
C LYS A 160 -26.94 6.94 -3.88
N THR A 161 -26.06 6.34 -4.68
CA THR A 161 -24.73 5.90 -4.23
C THR A 161 -23.91 7.09 -3.74
N VAL A 162 -23.92 8.21 -4.50
CA VAL A 162 -23.26 9.45 -4.07
C VAL A 162 -23.88 9.94 -2.77
N GLN A 163 -25.21 10.06 -2.69
CA GLN A 163 -25.89 10.47 -1.46
C GLN A 163 -25.50 9.60 -0.25
N ALA A 164 -25.47 8.28 -0.41
CA ALA A 164 -25.08 7.34 0.64
C ALA A 164 -23.61 7.54 1.08
N ALA A 165 -22.69 7.83 0.17
CA ALA A 165 -21.31 8.16 0.54
C ALA A 165 -21.23 9.45 1.36
N GLU A 166 -22.07 10.45 1.06
CA GLU A 166 -22.10 11.74 1.74
C GLU A 166 -22.61 11.66 3.19
N GLU A 167 -23.40 10.63 3.52
CA GLU A 167 -23.86 10.38 4.89
C GLU A 167 -22.69 10.15 5.86
N PHE A 168 -21.58 9.59 5.36
CA PHE A 168 -20.37 9.31 6.12
C PHE A 168 -19.43 10.51 6.27
N LEU A 169 -19.74 11.68 5.69
CA LEU A 169 -18.92 12.89 5.84
C LEU A 169 -18.62 13.19 7.31
N ASP A 170 -17.38 13.62 7.53
CA ASP A 170 -16.76 13.93 8.83
C ASP A 170 -16.50 12.74 9.76
N LEU A 171 -16.86 11.49 9.38
CA LEU A 171 -16.50 10.33 10.19
C LEU A 171 -14.98 10.15 10.26
N PRO A 172 -14.45 9.76 11.44
CA PRO A 172 -13.02 9.50 11.61
C PRO A 172 -12.59 8.25 10.83
N TYR A 173 -11.29 8.17 10.53
CA TYR A 173 -10.73 6.99 9.88
C TYR A 173 -10.76 5.79 10.81
N ASP A 174 -11.14 4.65 10.27
CA ASP A 174 -11.08 3.40 10.99
C ASP A 174 -9.73 2.68 10.82
N LEU A 175 -8.94 2.66 11.90
CA LEU A 175 -7.67 1.93 11.97
C LEU A 175 -7.84 0.45 12.35
N GLN A 176 -9.03 0.06 12.83
CA GLN A 176 -9.34 -1.32 13.22
C GLN A 176 -9.91 -2.14 12.06
N TYR A 177 -10.43 -1.47 11.03
CA TYR A 177 -11.09 -2.07 9.88
C TYR A 177 -12.34 -2.88 10.26
N GLU A 178 -13.08 -2.37 11.23
CA GLU A 178 -14.37 -2.82 11.72
C GLU A 178 -15.47 -2.34 10.76
N LEU A 179 -16.33 -3.26 10.30
CA LEU A 179 -17.38 -2.91 9.32
C LEU A 179 -18.61 -2.22 9.94
N ASP A 180 -18.42 -1.48 11.04
CA ASP A 180 -19.46 -0.71 11.74
C ASP A 180 -19.57 0.74 11.22
N ASP A 181 -20.49 1.52 11.77
CA ASP A 181 -20.79 2.88 11.28
C ASP A 181 -20.18 4.01 12.13
N ASP A 182 -19.38 3.69 13.15
CA ASP A 182 -18.80 4.69 14.05
C ASP A 182 -17.56 5.35 13.43
N LYS A 183 -16.85 4.60 12.60
CA LYS A 183 -15.66 5.00 11.85
C LYS A 183 -15.73 4.36 10.47
N ILE A 184 -14.88 4.80 9.55
CA ILE A 184 -14.88 4.21 8.20
C ILE A 184 -13.51 4.28 7.54
N TYR A 185 -13.17 3.25 6.78
CA TYR A 185 -11.96 3.23 5.95
C TYR A 185 -12.28 3.32 4.46
N CYS A 186 -11.25 3.54 3.64
CA CYS A 186 -11.39 3.99 2.25
C CYS A 186 -12.24 3.06 1.36
N SER A 187 -11.99 1.77 1.36
CA SER A 187 -12.75 0.79 0.56
C SER A 187 -14.11 0.44 1.17
N GLU A 188 -14.25 0.52 2.49
CA GLU A 188 -15.56 0.38 3.14
C GLU A 188 -16.53 1.49 2.75
N LEU A 189 -16.06 2.74 2.64
CA LEU A 189 -16.86 3.86 2.14
C LEU A 189 -17.49 3.53 0.78
N ILE A 190 -16.69 2.97 -0.13
CA ILE A 190 -17.16 2.57 -1.47
C ILE A 190 -18.16 1.42 -1.38
N TYR A 191 -17.84 0.37 -0.63
CA TYR A 191 -18.74 -0.76 -0.41
C TYR A 191 -20.10 -0.33 0.14
N LYS A 192 -20.10 0.47 1.22
CA LYS A 192 -21.32 0.95 1.86
C LYS A 192 -22.10 1.92 0.99
N ALA A 193 -21.43 2.80 0.24
CA ALA A 193 -22.09 3.71 -0.69
C ALA A 193 -22.90 2.95 -1.75
N TYR A 194 -22.29 1.96 -2.41
CA TYR A 194 -22.98 1.15 -3.42
C TYR A 194 -24.06 0.24 -2.82
N SER A 195 -23.76 -0.39 -1.68
CA SER A 195 -24.69 -1.28 -0.98
C SER A 195 -25.94 -0.53 -0.50
N ARG A 196 -25.79 0.63 0.12
CA ARG A 196 -26.93 1.42 0.65
C ARG A 196 -27.65 2.22 -0.42
N GLY A 197 -26.91 2.85 -1.33
CA GLY A 197 -27.48 3.73 -2.35
C GLY A 197 -28.11 2.99 -3.51
N ALA A 198 -27.39 2.02 -4.08
CA ALA A 198 -27.79 1.30 -5.28
C ALA A 198 -28.30 -0.13 -5.03
N ARG A 199 -28.16 -0.66 -3.80
CA ARG A 199 -28.41 -2.08 -3.46
C ARG A 199 -27.54 -3.04 -4.27
N ILE A 200 -26.30 -2.63 -4.52
CA ILE A 200 -25.30 -3.41 -5.25
C ILE A 200 -24.16 -3.69 -4.29
N GLU A 201 -23.86 -4.97 -4.05
CA GLU A 201 -22.67 -5.35 -3.31
C GLU A 201 -21.46 -5.37 -4.25
N VAL A 202 -20.38 -4.69 -3.84
CA VAL A 202 -19.14 -4.59 -4.60
C VAL A 202 -17.94 -4.95 -3.75
N GLY A 203 -17.01 -5.71 -4.31
CA GLY A 203 -15.83 -6.18 -3.60
C GLY A 203 -16.17 -7.26 -2.57
N ALA A 204 -15.55 -8.43 -2.73
CA ALA A 204 -15.73 -9.52 -1.79
C ALA A 204 -15.24 -9.12 -0.40
N LYS A 205 -16.01 -9.50 0.63
CA LYS A 205 -15.59 -9.45 2.03
C LYS A 205 -14.68 -10.65 2.30
N THR A 206 -13.41 -10.39 2.58
CA THR A 206 -12.39 -11.43 2.81
C THR A 206 -11.92 -11.35 4.26
N PRO A 207 -11.91 -12.46 5.01
CA PRO A 207 -11.37 -12.46 6.37
C PRO A 207 -9.84 -12.28 6.34
N LEU A 208 -9.27 -11.62 7.34
CA LEU A 208 -7.83 -11.36 7.42
C LEU A 208 -6.99 -12.64 7.23
N ARG A 209 -7.44 -13.78 7.76
CA ARG A 209 -6.77 -15.09 7.64
C ARG A 209 -6.49 -15.54 6.20
N GLU A 210 -7.26 -15.06 5.22
CA GLU A 210 -7.10 -15.38 3.79
C GLU A 210 -6.14 -14.42 3.06
N LEU A 211 -5.70 -13.35 3.73
CA LEU A 211 -4.76 -12.36 3.21
C LEU A 211 -3.30 -12.66 3.60
N GLN A 212 -2.36 -11.88 3.08
CA GLN A 212 -0.91 -12.09 3.27
C GLN A 212 -0.37 -11.42 4.54
N TRP A 213 -0.99 -11.71 5.67
CA TRP A 213 -0.76 -11.00 6.94
C TRP A 213 0.53 -11.41 7.68
N LYS A 214 1.06 -12.62 7.45
CA LYS A 214 2.11 -13.23 8.31
C LYS A 214 3.36 -12.36 8.51
N ARG A 215 3.87 -11.75 7.43
CA ARG A 215 5.05 -10.84 7.50
C ARG A 215 4.79 -9.60 8.36
N HIS A 216 3.53 -9.19 8.47
CA HIS A 216 3.10 -7.95 9.11
C HIS A 216 2.35 -8.19 10.42
N GLU A 217 2.39 -9.41 10.98
CA GLU A 217 1.63 -9.81 12.16
C GLU A 217 1.81 -8.83 13.33
N GLN A 218 3.06 -8.51 13.70
CA GLN A 218 3.34 -7.63 14.82
C GLN A 218 2.74 -6.23 14.64
N PHE A 219 2.80 -5.71 13.42
CA PHE A 219 2.22 -4.40 13.10
C PHE A 219 0.68 -4.45 13.16
N ILE A 220 0.07 -5.51 12.61
CA ILE A 220 -1.38 -5.71 12.65
C ILE A 220 -1.87 -5.86 14.10
N ARG A 221 -1.17 -6.62 14.95
CA ARG A 221 -1.48 -6.72 16.39
C ARG A 221 -1.42 -5.37 17.08
N THR A 222 -0.38 -4.58 16.78
CA THR A 222 -0.22 -3.23 17.36
C THR A 222 -1.40 -2.32 16.97
N LEU A 223 -1.82 -2.37 15.70
CA LEU A 223 -3.00 -1.64 15.25
C LEU A 223 -4.26 -2.17 15.94
N ALA A 224 -4.42 -3.49 16.06
CA ALA A 224 -5.61 -4.16 16.58
C ALA A 224 -5.76 -4.13 18.11
N GLY A 225 -4.86 -3.44 18.84
CA GLY A 225 -4.89 -3.41 20.31
C GLY A 225 -4.35 -4.68 20.99
N GLY A 226 -3.59 -5.51 20.27
CA GLY A 226 -2.82 -6.66 20.79
C GLY A 226 -3.22 -8.01 20.19
N GLU A 227 -4.52 -8.25 20.05
CA GLU A 227 -5.03 -9.50 19.46
C GLU A 227 -4.96 -9.47 17.93
N LEU A 228 -4.76 -10.64 17.31
CA LEU A 228 -4.72 -10.77 15.86
C LEU A 228 -6.11 -11.12 15.32
N PRO A 229 -6.80 -10.22 14.61
CA PRO A 229 -8.23 -10.37 14.29
C PRO A 229 -8.42 -11.21 13.02
N LEU A 230 -8.03 -12.48 13.05
CA LEU A 230 -7.99 -13.35 11.86
C LEU A 230 -9.36 -13.56 11.17
N ASP A 231 -10.47 -13.52 11.92
CA ASP A 231 -11.84 -13.63 11.38
C ASP A 231 -12.44 -12.31 10.91
N ARG A 232 -11.77 -11.18 11.15
CA ARG A 232 -12.30 -9.87 10.76
C ARG A 232 -12.43 -9.81 9.25
N LYS A 233 -13.67 -9.68 8.79
CA LYS A 233 -14.02 -9.53 7.38
C LYS A 233 -13.73 -8.10 6.94
N LEU A 234 -12.97 -7.98 5.85
CA LEU A 234 -12.50 -6.73 5.30
C LEU A 234 -13.00 -6.60 3.86
N VAL A 235 -13.30 -5.39 3.41
CA VAL A 235 -13.42 -5.10 1.98
C VAL A 235 -12.19 -4.31 1.58
N THR A 236 -11.33 -4.84 0.71
CA THR A 236 -10.06 -4.19 0.38
C THR A 236 -10.19 -3.36 -0.90
N PRO A 237 -9.33 -2.35 -1.13
CA PRO A 237 -9.29 -1.68 -2.43
C PRO A 237 -9.05 -2.69 -3.57
N ALA A 238 -8.23 -3.71 -3.31
CA ALA A 238 -7.98 -4.82 -4.23
C ALA A 238 -9.26 -5.59 -4.58
N SER A 239 -10.09 -5.95 -3.59
CA SER A 239 -11.29 -6.74 -3.84
C SER A 239 -12.31 -5.97 -4.67
N ILE A 240 -12.45 -4.65 -4.47
CA ILE A 240 -13.28 -3.78 -5.31
C ILE A 240 -12.73 -3.68 -6.73
N ALA A 241 -11.42 -3.42 -6.88
CA ALA A 241 -10.81 -3.27 -8.21
C ALA A 241 -10.85 -4.58 -9.04
N SER A 242 -10.82 -5.73 -8.37
CA SER A 242 -10.94 -7.06 -9.00
C SER A 242 -12.38 -7.51 -9.26
N ASP A 243 -13.38 -6.79 -8.75
CA ASP A 243 -14.78 -7.15 -8.92
C ASP A 243 -15.20 -7.04 -10.39
N THR A 244 -15.68 -8.15 -10.94
CA THR A 244 -16.07 -8.28 -12.35
C THR A 244 -17.19 -7.33 -12.78
N GLN A 245 -17.94 -6.75 -11.84
CA GLN A 245 -18.95 -5.74 -12.12
C GLN A 245 -18.35 -4.40 -12.57
N PHE A 246 -17.08 -4.13 -12.24
CA PHE A 246 -16.39 -2.94 -12.70
C PHE A 246 -15.67 -3.17 -14.04
N ARG A 247 -15.50 -2.08 -14.78
CA ARG A 247 -14.65 -1.96 -15.95
C ARG A 247 -13.56 -0.95 -15.66
N LEU A 248 -12.31 -1.31 -15.96
CA LEU A 248 -11.19 -0.38 -15.96
C LEU A 248 -11.39 0.64 -17.09
N MET A 249 -11.43 1.92 -16.76
CA MET A 249 -11.57 3.02 -17.73
C MET A 249 -10.21 3.61 -18.09
N TYR A 250 -9.35 3.80 -17.09
CA TYR A 250 -8.02 4.38 -17.26
C TYR A 250 -7.09 3.91 -16.15
N THR A 251 -5.80 3.75 -16.45
CA THR A 251 -4.77 3.52 -15.44
C THR A 251 -3.44 4.10 -15.88
N THR A 252 -2.76 4.79 -14.97
CA THR A 252 -1.34 5.15 -15.14
C THR A 252 -0.41 4.12 -14.50
N PHE A 253 -0.94 3.25 -13.63
CA PHE A 253 -0.13 2.14 -13.13
C PHE A 253 0.36 1.33 -14.32
N PRO A 254 1.65 0.99 -14.36
CA PRO A 254 2.15 0.09 -15.40
C PRO A 254 1.27 -1.15 -15.37
N ALA A 255 0.95 -1.69 -16.56
CA ALA A 255 0.32 -2.99 -16.64
C ALA A 255 1.10 -3.91 -15.69
N ARG A 256 0.46 -4.39 -14.63
CA ARG A 256 1.10 -5.35 -13.72
C ARG A 256 1.55 -6.47 -14.65
N ARG A 257 2.86 -6.60 -14.87
CA ARG A 257 3.41 -7.95 -14.97
C ARG A 257 3.00 -8.52 -13.63
N SER A 258 1.97 -9.37 -13.61
CA SER A 258 1.64 -10.17 -12.44
C SER A 258 2.96 -10.63 -11.85
N GLU A 259 3.13 -10.57 -10.52
CA GLU A 259 4.30 -11.19 -9.93
C GLU A 259 4.37 -12.61 -10.52
N PRO A 260 5.43 -12.95 -11.26
CA PRO A 260 5.47 -14.21 -11.96
C PRO A 260 5.29 -15.30 -10.91
N GLN A 261 4.21 -16.07 -11.05
CA GLN A 261 3.98 -17.19 -10.17
C GLN A 261 4.94 -18.30 -10.57
N TYR A 262 5.88 -18.60 -9.70
CA TYR A 262 6.84 -19.65 -9.94
C TYR A 262 6.33 -20.98 -9.40
N GLN A 263 6.55 -22.07 -10.12
CA GLN A 263 6.46 -23.40 -9.52
C GLN A 263 7.86 -23.83 -9.08
N ARG A 264 7.97 -24.84 -8.21
CA ARG A 264 9.27 -25.27 -7.65
C ARG A 264 10.29 -25.65 -8.75
N GLN A 265 9.80 -26.07 -9.91
CA GLN A 265 10.57 -26.34 -11.13
C GLN A 265 11.39 -25.13 -11.61
N VAL A 266 11.10 -23.90 -11.17
CA VAL A 266 11.98 -22.73 -11.40
C VAL A 266 13.35 -22.88 -10.74
N LEU A 267 13.54 -23.83 -9.81
CA LEU A 267 14.85 -24.11 -9.23
C LEU A 267 15.64 -25.13 -10.05
N ALA A 268 15.02 -25.83 -10.99
CA ALA A 268 15.66 -26.90 -11.76
C ALA A 268 16.92 -26.43 -12.49
N GLY A 269 17.95 -27.28 -12.50
CA GLY A 269 19.23 -27.03 -13.16
C GLY A 269 20.36 -26.66 -12.19
N ARG A 270 21.47 -26.23 -12.78
CA ARG A 270 22.69 -25.85 -12.06
C ARG A 270 22.72 -24.34 -11.78
N TRP A 271 23.13 -23.97 -10.58
CA TRP A 271 23.26 -22.61 -10.10
C TRP A 271 24.67 -22.36 -9.58
N VAL A 272 25.27 -21.26 -10.01
CA VAL A 272 26.62 -20.87 -9.58
C VAL A 272 26.67 -19.38 -9.34
N GLY A 273 27.37 -18.96 -8.28
CA GLY A 273 27.65 -17.54 -8.09
C GLY A 273 28.24 -17.22 -6.74
N ASP A 274 28.21 -15.93 -6.42
CA ASP A 274 28.87 -15.37 -5.26
C ASP A 274 28.15 -15.77 -3.97
N TYR A 275 28.94 -16.05 -2.94
CA TYR A 275 28.52 -16.37 -1.59
C TYR A 275 29.49 -15.73 -0.61
N THR A 276 29.00 -15.29 0.55
CA THR A 276 29.87 -14.75 1.62
C THR A 276 29.75 -15.61 2.87
N ILE A 277 30.87 -15.89 3.53
CA ILE A 277 30.96 -16.56 4.84
C ILE A 277 31.27 -15.50 5.89
N LYS A 278 30.54 -15.49 7.02
CA LYS A 278 30.71 -14.50 8.10
C LYS A 278 30.69 -13.05 7.59
N SER A 279 29.77 -12.76 6.68
CA SER A 279 29.54 -11.45 6.04
C SER A 279 30.67 -10.88 5.17
N LEU A 280 31.88 -11.45 5.16
CA LEU A 280 33.06 -10.80 4.58
C LEU A 280 34.00 -11.74 3.80
N GLU A 281 33.96 -13.05 4.04
CA GLU A 281 34.84 -13.99 3.34
C GLU A 281 34.19 -14.43 2.00
N PRO A 282 34.75 -14.05 0.85
CA PRO A 282 34.18 -14.41 -0.44
C PRO A 282 34.37 -15.91 -0.74
N ALA A 283 33.30 -16.52 -1.23
CA ALA A 283 33.22 -17.90 -1.67
C ALA A 283 32.35 -18.01 -2.92
N THR A 284 32.42 -19.14 -3.60
CA THR A 284 31.53 -19.47 -4.71
C THR A 284 30.63 -20.63 -4.30
N ALA A 285 29.33 -20.46 -4.47
CA ALA A 285 28.38 -21.54 -4.26
C ALA A 285 28.06 -22.23 -5.58
N HIS A 286 28.01 -23.56 -5.56
CA HIS A 286 27.52 -24.41 -6.63
C HIS A 286 26.35 -25.22 -6.09
N LEU A 287 25.18 -25.14 -6.73
CA LEU A 287 23.99 -25.90 -6.37
C LEU A 287 23.40 -26.57 -7.60
N GLU A 288 22.81 -27.74 -7.42
CA GLU A 288 22.12 -28.48 -8.46
C GLU A 288 20.77 -28.98 -7.95
N PHE A 289 19.74 -28.76 -8.76
CA PHE A 289 18.38 -29.23 -8.49
C PHE A 289 17.86 -30.04 -9.68
N ASP A 290 17.05 -31.05 -9.39
CA ASP A 290 16.40 -31.88 -10.40
C ASP A 290 15.29 -31.13 -11.15
N ARG A 291 14.63 -31.82 -12.09
CA ARG A 291 13.53 -31.26 -12.90
C ARG A 291 12.30 -30.84 -12.08
N GLU A 292 12.15 -31.38 -10.87
CA GLU A 292 11.08 -31.01 -9.93
C GLU A 292 11.50 -29.86 -8.99
N GLY A 293 12.75 -29.39 -9.10
CA GLY A 293 13.33 -28.37 -8.24
C GLY A 293 13.69 -28.89 -6.84
N LYS A 294 13.95 -30.20 -6.69
CA LYS A 294 14.49 -30.79 -5.46
C LYS A 294 16.01 -30.77 -5.51
N PHE A 295 16.63 -30.50 -4.37
CA PHE A 295 18.08 -30.44 -4.23
C PHE A 295 18.72 -31.80 -4.55
N VAL A 296 19.78 -31.78 -5.37
CA VAL A 296 20.56 -32.96 -5.77
C VAL A 296 21.95 -32.91 -5.14
N SER A 297 22.67 -31.81 -5.37
CA SER A 297 24.05 -31.66 -4.91
C SER A 297 24.39 -30.18 -4.70
N GLY A 298 25.43 -29.91 -3.91
CA GLY A 298 25.95 -28.57 -3.75
C GLY A 298 27.24 -28.49 -2.97
N GLU A 299 28.01 -27.44 -3.21
CA GLU A 299 29.24 -27.12 -2.49
C GLU A 299 29.45 -25.61 -2.38
N ILE A 300 30.06 -25.19 -1.28
CA ILE A 300 30.62 -23.84 -1.11
C ILE A 300 32.13 -23.97 -1.24
N VAL A 301 32.71 -23.14 -2.11
CA VAL A 301 34.14 -23.11 -2.41
C VAL A 301 34.70 -21.76 -1.93
N PRO A 302 35.29 -21.69 -0.73
CA PRO A 302 35.97 -20.49 -0.26
C PRO A 302 37.16 -20.14 -1.17
N ARG A 303 37.54 -18.85 -1.27
CA ARG A 303 38.78 -18.47 -1.97
C ARG A 303 40.03 -19.11 -1.37
N GLN A 304 40.03 -19.31 -0.06
CA GLN A 304 41.09 -19.97 0.69
C GLN A 304 40.46 -20.93 1.70
N GLY A 305 40.89 -22.19 1.71
CA GLY A 305 40.37 -23.22 2.61
C GLY A 305 39.75 -24.41 1.88
N ALA A 306 39.24 -25.36 2.66
CA ALA A 306 38.61 -26.56 2.12
C ALA A 306 37.19 -26.27 1.63
N LYS A 307 36.79 -26.96 0.55
CA LYS A 307 35.41 -26.95 0.07
C LYS A 307 34.48 -27.51 1.13
N VAL A 308 33.28 -26.94 1.23
CA VAL A 308 32.24 -27.38 2.16
C VAL A 308 31.08 -27.94 1.35
N ALA A 309 30.85 -29.25 1.45
CA ALA A 309 29.71 -29.89 0.79
C ALA A 309 28.39 -29.52 1.48
N ILE A 310 27.36 -29.24 0.68
CA ILE A 310 25.98 -29.01 1.12
C ILE A 310 25.24 -30.34 1.08
N ARG A 311 24.70 -30.74 2.22
CA ARG A 311 23.99 -32.00 2.40
C ARG A 311 22.53 -31.92 1.97
N SER A 312 21.87 -30.80 2.24
CA SER A 312 20.46 -30.60 1.88
C SER A 312 20.10 -29.12 1.76
N VAL A 313 19.20 -28.82 0.83
CA VAL A 313 18.48 -27.54 0.73
C VAL A 313 16.98 -27.83 0.68
N GLU A 314 16.24 -27.35 1.67
CA GLU A 314 14.79 -27.52 1.79
C GLU A 314 14.06 -26.19 1.60
N THR A 315 12.94 -26.18 0.87
CA THR A 315 12.12 -24.97 0.60
C THR A 315 10.69 -25.16 1.14
N PRO A 316 10.48 -25.05 2.47
CA PRO A 316 9.23 -25.48 3.11
C PRO A 316 8.01 -24.60 2.80
N ALA A 317 8.21 -23.35 2.36
CA ALA A 317 7.13 -22.42 2.05
C ALA A 317 7.24 -21.85 0.63
N PHE A 318 7.55 -22.69 -0.36
CA PHE A 318 7.57 -22.28 -1.76
C PHE A 318 6.13 -22.04 -2.25
N GLN A 319 5.63 -20.81 -2.13
CA GLN A 319 4.26 -20.41 -2.49
C GLN A 319 4.17 -19.76 -3.87
N GLY A 320 5.17 -19.98 -4.73
CA GLY A 320 5.22 -19.42 -6.07
C GLY A 320 5.33 -17.91 -6.14
N ARG A 321 5.89 -17.28 -5.11
CA ARG A 321 6.27 -15.87 -5.16
C ARG A 321 7.73 -15.70 -5.53
N ARG A 322 8.12 -14.46 -5.83
CA ARG A 322 9.53 -14.09 -5.99
C ARG A 322 10.36 -14.35 -4.74
N GLU A 323 9.77 -14.36 -3.55
CA GLU A 323 10.50 -14.58 -2.29
C GLU A 323 10.05 -15.86 -1.60
N PHE A 324 11.00 -16.64 -1.08
CA PHE A 324 10.73 -17.84 -0.30
C PHE A 324 11.85 -18.16 0.69
N PRO A 325 11.53 -18.79 1.84
CA PRO A 325 12.55 -19.25 2.77
C PRO A 325 13.16 -20.59 2.30
N ALA A 326 14.45 -20.76 2.58
CA ALA A 326 15.16 -22.02 2.41
C ALA A 326 15.90 -22.40 3.70
N ARG A 327 16.04 -23.71 3.94
CA ARG A 327 16.88 -24.26 5.02
C ARG A 327 18.01 -25.05 4.40
N ILE A 328 19.24 -24.73 4.79
CA ILE A 328 20.46 -25.31 4.25
C ILE A 328 21.12 -26.10 5.37
N ARG A 329 21.62 -27.30 5.07
CA ARG A 329 22.46 -28.08 5.97
C ARG A 329 23.72 -28.49 5.26
N ASP A 330 24.87 -28.25 5.87
CA ASP A 330 26.17 -28.67 5.33
C ASP A 330 26.58 -30.08 5.80
N ALA A 331 27.73 -30.57 5.30
CA ALA A 331 28.28 -31.86 5.69
C ALA A 331 28.68 -31.97 7.17
N ARG A 332 28.82 -30.85 7.87
CA ARG A 332 29.11 -30.77 9.32
C ARG A 332 27.82 -30.74 10.15
N ASN A 333 26.65 -30.87 9.52
CA ASN A 333 25.32 -30.68 10.11
C ASN A 333 25.07 -29.26 10.66
N LEU A 334 25.84 -28.26 10.23
CA LEU A 334 25.52 -26.87 10.53
C LEU A 334 24.27 -26.47 9.73
N GLN A 335 23.30 -25.88 10.41
CA GLN A 335 22.03 -25.48 9.81
C GLN A 335 22.02 -23.97 9.57
N ALA A 336 21.54 -23.55 8.40
CA ALA A 336 21.30 -22.15 8.08
C ALA A 336 19.89 -21.93 7.54
N GLU A 337 19.30 -20.80 7.89
CA GLU A 337 18.06 -20.29 7.30
C GLU A 337 18.40 -19.19 6.30
N ALA A 338 17.81 -19.26 5.12
CA ALA A 338 18.02 -18.29 4.05
C ALA A 338 16.69 -17.68 3.59
N GLN A 339 16.71 -16.38 3.29
CA GLN A 339 15.64 -15.69 2.59
C GLN A 339 16.06 -15.50 1.14
N VAL A 340 15.38 -16.18 0.23
CA VAL A 340 15.73 -16.24 -1.19
C VAL A 340 14.77 -15.38 -2.00
N GLN A 341 15.29 -14.61 -2.97
CA GLN A 341 14.54 -13.85 -3.95
C GLN A 341 14.93 -14.29 -5.38
N ILE A 342 13.91 -14.58 -6.20
CA ILE A 342 14.00 -14.90 -7.61
C ILE A 342 14.00 -13.60 -8.42
N ARG A 343 15.00 -13.44 -9.28
CA ARG A 343 15.15 -12.33 -10.22
C ARG A 343 15.31 -12.83 -11.65
N ASP A 344 15.27 -11.89 -12.58
CA ASP A 344 15.56 -12.10 -14.01
C ASP A 344 14.75 -13.26 -14.60
N GLU A 345 13.44 -13.25 -14.32
CA GLU A 345 12.49 -14.25 -14.84
C GLU A 345 12.82 -15.70 -14.44
N GLY A 346 13.45 -15.90 -13.28
CA GLY A 346 13.82 -17.25 -12.81
C GLY A 346 15.24 -17.65 -13.15
N ARG A 347 16.10 -16.71 -13.58
CA ARG A 347 17.51 -16.97 -13.93
C ARG A 347 18.50 -16.59 -12.85
N THR A 348 18.07 -15.84 -11.84
CA THR A 348 18.93 -15.39 -10.75
C THR A 348 18.26 -15.65 -9.40
N LEU A 349 19.01 -16.18 -8.44
CA LEU A 349 18.62 -16.30 -7.04
C LEU A 349 19.54 -15.42 -6.20
N ILE A 350 18.97 -14.50 -5.44
CA ILE A 350 19.74 -13.71 -4.48
C ILE A 350 19.17 -13.89 -3.08
N GLY A 351 19.93 -13.58 -2.05
CA GLY A 351 19.39 -13.63 -0.70
C GLY A 351 20.41 -13.42 0.39
N CYS A 352 19.92 -13.53 1.62
CA CYS A 352 20.73 -13.57 2.81
C CYS A 352 20.50 -14.89 3.55
N TRP A 353 21.47 -15.28 4.37
CA TRP A 353 21.41 -16.47 5.20
C TRP A 353 21.97 -16.19 6.59
N VAL A 354 21.49 -16.94 7.58
CA VAL A 354 21.99 -16.94 8.96
C VAL A 354 22.09 -18.39 9.44
N ASP A 355 23.24 -18.79 9.99
CA ASP A 355 23.44 -20.13 10.55
C ASP A 355 23.10 -20.23 12.04
N SER A 356 23.05 -21.45 12.55
CA SER A 356 22.76 -21.74 13.96
C SER A 356 23.84 -21.27 14.93
N GLN A 357 25.00 -20.81 14.44
CA GLN A 357 26.06 -20.19 15.24
C GLN A 357 25.99 -18.65 15.20
N GLY A 358 25.00 -18.08 14.51
CA GLY A 358 24.81 -16.64 14.37
C GLY A 358 25.73 -16.00 13.31
N ASN A 359 26.42 -16.79 12.49
CA ASN A 359 27.10 -16.23 11.32
C ASN A 359 26.05 -15.93 10.24
N GLU A 360 26.26 -14.87 9.49
CA GLU A 360 25.38 -14.48 8.40
C GLU A 360 26.15 -14.23 7.12
N GLY A 361 25.43 -14.05 6.02
CA GLY A 361 25.99 -13.66 4.75
C GLY A 361 24.93 -13.44 3.68
N VAL A 362 25.41 -13.11 2.50
CA VAL A 362 24.63 -12.92 1.27
C VAL A 362 25.11 -13.84 0.16
N PHE A 363 24.22 -14.10 -0.80
CA PHE A 363 24.53 -14.83 -2.02
C PHE A 363 23.83 -14.23 -3.25
N SER A 364 24.41 -14.49 -4.42
CA SER A 364 23.85 -14.17 -5.73
C SER A 364 24.26 -15.24 -6.73
N LEU A 365 23.31 -16.10 -7.12
CA LEU A 365 23.52 -17.26 -7.95
C LEU A 365 22.82 -17.09 -9.30
N ALA A 366 23.54 -17.36 -10.37
CA ALA A 366 23.00 -17.38 -11.72
C ALA A 366 22.79 -18.83 -12.18
N ARG A 367 21.66 -19.07 -12.84
CA ARG A 367 21.39 -20.34 -13.51
C ARG A 367 22.39 -20.52 -14.65
N GLN A 368 23.03 -21.67 -14.68
CA GLN A 368 23.93 -22.05 -15.75
C GLN A 368 23.14 -22.61 -16.93
N PRO A 369 23.58 -22.35 -18.18
CA PRO A 369 23.02 -23.03 -19.34
C PRO A 369 23.24 -24.54 -19.20
N ASP A 370 22.23 -25.32 -19.62
CA ASP A 370 22.28 -26.78 -19.66
C ASP A 370 23.36 -27.31 -20.62
#